data_AF-F9SY11-F1
#
_entry.id   AF-F9SY11-F1
#
_cell.length_a   1.000
_cell.length_b   1.000
_cell.length_c   1.000
_cell.angle_alpha   90.00
_cell.angle_beta   90.00
_cell.angle_gamma   90.00
#
_symmetry.space_group_name_H-M   'P 1'
#
loop_
_entity.id
_entity.type
_entity.pdbx_description
1 polymer ?
#
loop_
_entity_poly.entity_id
_entity_poly.type
_entity_poly.pdbx_seq_one_letter_code
_entity_poly.pdbx_strand_id
1 'polypeptide(L)'
;MMIQVDKIEDIKSILRNAAQNESTVAYSRIYQVFDEGTDSSIVWETFEEACGQLADSRVAIYGALLATKATGLPQNGFFDVFMNMRNEEYIHITRGEVSTSSAIPFEMREAIVALERERVYAHCIS
;
A
#
# COMPACT_ATOMS: atom_id res chain seq x y z
N MET A 1 -11.91 16.65 5.70
CA MET A 1 -11.47 15.25 5.70
C MET A 1 -12.54 14.46 6.44
N MET A 2 -13.22 13.55 5.75
CA MET A 2 -14.31 12.75 6.33
C MET A 2 -13.88 11.30 6.28
N ILE A 3 -13.20 10.84 7.33
CA ILE A 3 -12.82 9.43 7.51
C ILE A 3 -13.96 8.66 8.19
N GLN A 4 -14.17 7.40 7.79
CA GLN A 4 -15.14 6.52 8.46
C GLN A 4 -14.41 5.67 9.52
N VAL A 5 -14.40 6.18 10.75
CA VAL A 5 -13.62 5.60 11.86
C VAL A 5 -14.00 4.15 12.16
N ASP A 6 -15.27 3.79 12.00
CA ASP A 6 -15.76 2.43 12.18
C ASP A 6 -15.18 1.44 11.16
N LYS A 7 -14.81 1.90 9.96
CA LYS A 7 -14.22 1.07 8.90
C LYS A 7 -12.72 0.87 9.03
N ILE A 8 -12.05 1.67 9.86
CA ILE A 8 -10.60 1.61 10.05
C ILE A 8 -10.18 0.25 10.59
N GLU A 9 -10.86 -0.28 11.62
CA GLU A 9 -10.50 -1.57 12.21
C GLU A 9 -10.72 -2.75 11.24
N ASP A 10 -11.75 -2.68 10.39
CA ASP A 10 -11.98 -3.68 9.35
C ASP A 10 -10.84 -3.71 8.33
N ILE A 11 -10.40 -2.53 7.86
CA ILE A 11 -9.25 -2.41 6.93
C ILE A 11 -7.97 -2.91 7.61
N LYS A 12 -7.72 -2.52 8.86
CA LYS A 12 -6.56 -2.99 9.64
C LYS A 12 -6.55 -4.49 9.78
N SER A 13 -7.70 -5.10 10.05
CA SER A 13 -7.86 -6.55 10.13
C SER A 13 -7.54 -7.22 8.79
N ILE A 14 -8.08 -6.71 7.68
CA ILE A 14 -7.78 -7.22 6.33
C ILE A 14 -6.28 -7.17 6.04
N LEU A 15 -5.63 -6.04 6.29
CA LEU A 15 -4.21 -5.83 6.02
C LEU A 15 -3.30 -6.65 6.94
N ARG A 16 -3.62 -6.76 8.23
CA ARG A 16 -2.86 -7.62 9.17
C ARG A 16 -2.96 -9.08 8.78
N ASN A 17 -4.16 -9.58 8.47
CA ASN A 17 -4.34 -10.95 8.01
C ASN A 17 -3.55 -11.20 6.73
N ALA A 18 -3.56 -10.26 5.78
CA ALA A 18 -2.79 -10.40 4.56
C ALA A 18 -1.28 -10.42 4.83
N ALA A 19 -0.79 -9.55 5.72
CA ALA A 19 0.62 -9.50 6.12
C ALA A 19 1.07 -10.80 6.80
N GLN A 20 0.29 -11.30 7.76
CA GLN A 20 0.60 -12.52 8.52
C GLN A 20 0.64 -13.78 7.65
N ASN A 21 -0.13 -13.80 6.56
CA ASN A 21 -0.17 -14.91 5.62
C ASN A 21 0.70 -14.66 4.37
N GLU A 22 1.56 -13.63 4.39
CA GLU A 22 2.42 -13.24 3.26
C GLU A 22 1.65 -13.15 1.92
N SER A 23 0.45 -12.58 1.97
CA SER A 23 -0.50 -12.55 0.86
C SER A 23 -0.83 -11.12 0.44
N THR A 24 -1.69 -10.98 -0.57
CA THR A 24 -2.10 -9.67 -1.13
C THR A 24 -3.59 -9.45 -1.00
N VAL A 25 -4.00 -8.18 -1.05
CA VAL A 25 -5.39 -7.74 -0.95
C VAL A 25 -5.82 -7.13 -2.27
N ALA A 26 -6.90 -7.64 -2.84
CA ALA A 26 -7.50 -7.01 -4.01
C ALA A 26 -8.12 -5.66 -3.62
N TYR A 27 -7.99 -4.65 -4.49
CA TYR A 27 -8.62 -3.33 -4.30
C TYR A 27 -10.12 -3.42 -3.99
N SER A 28 -10.84 -4.32 -4.66
CA SER A 28 -12.27 -4.54 -4.42
C SER A 28 -12.59 -4.98 -2.99
N ARG A 29 -11.65 -5.62 -2.30
CA ARG A 29 -11.83 -6.03 -0.91
C ARG A 29 -11.87 -4.84 0.05
N ILE A 30 -11.15 -3.76 -0.26
CA ILE A 30 -11.21 -2.50 0.49
C ILE A 30 -12.56 -1.83 0.27
N TYR A 31 -12.99 -1.69 -0.99
CA TYR A 31 -14.30 -1.10 -1.31
C TYR A 31 -15.48 -1.84 -0.65
N GLN A 32 -15.40 -3.16 -0.49
CA GLN A 32 -16.43 -3.98 0.17
C GLN A 32 -16.63 -3.68 1.66
N VAL A 33 -15.71 -2.94 2.30
CA VAL A 33 -15.86 -2.50 3.70
C VAL A 33 -16.86 -1.34 3.81
N PHE A 34 -17.06 -0.60 2.73
CA PHE A 34 -17.87 0.61 2.70
C PHE A 34 -19.25 0.34 2.10
N ASP A 35 -20.20 1.20 2.45
CA ASP A 35 -21.54 1.17 1.87
C ASP A 35 -21.49 1.53 0.37
N GLU A 36 -22.43 0.97 -0.40
CA GLU A 36 -22.55 1.25 -1.82
C GLU A 36 -22.74 2.75 -2.08
N GLY A 37 -21.98 3.30 -3.02
CA GLY A 37 -22.01 4.74 -3.35
C GLY A 37 -21.11 5.61 -2.46
N THR A 38 -20.36 5.04 -1.52
CA THR A 38 -19.34 5.80 -0.78
C THR A 38 -18.32 6.39 -1.75
N ASP A 39 -18.03 7.68 -1.59
CA ASP A 39 -17.07 8.39 -2.44
C ASP A 39 -15.67 7.75 -2.33
N SER A 40 -14.99 7.58 -3.46
CA SER A 40 -13.66 6.96 -3.48
C SER A 40 -12.62 7.75 -2.68
N SER A 41 -12.75 9.07 -2.57
CA SER A 41 -11.88 9.89 -1.72
C SER A 41 -12.00 9.48 -0.25
N ILE A 42 -13.22 9.28 0.26
CA ILE A 42 -13.47 8.82 1.63
C ILE A 42 -12.89 7.42 1.86
N VAL A 43 -13.04 6.52 0.88
CA VAL A 43 -12.47 5.17 0.94
C VAL A 43 -10.95 5.23 1.09
N TRP A 44 -10.28 6.02 0.26
CA TRP A 44 -8.82 6.11 0.26
C TRP A 44 -8.27 6.91 1.46
N GLU A 45 -8.92 8.00 1.88
CA GLU A 45 -8.58 8.71 3.13
C GLU A 45 -8.67 7.76 4.35
N THR A 46 -9.74 6.96 4.42
CA THR A 46 -9.92 5.99 5.51
C THR A 46 -8.90 4.84 5.43
N PHE A 47 -8.56 4.39 4.22
CA PHE A 47 -7.53 3.38 4.01
C PHE A 47 -6.12 3.88 4.41
N GLU A 48 -5.78 5.11 4.05
CA GLU A 48 -4.50 5.73 4.40
C GLU A 48 -4.38 5.91 5.91
N GLU A 49 -5.44 6.37 6.59
CA GLU A 49 -5.50 6.44 8.05
C GLU A 49 -5.32 5.06 8.69
N ALA A 50 -6.01 4.02 8.17
CA ALA A 50 -5.86 2.66 8.65
C ALA A 50 -4.40 2.15 8.50
N CYS A 51 -3.74 2.45 7.38
CA CYS A 51 -2.32 2.13 7.18
C CYS A 51 -1.43 2.87 8.18
N GLY A 52 -1.66 4.17 8.39
CA GLY A 52 -0.90 4.99 9.34
C GLY A 52 -1.04 4.52 10.79
N GLN A 53 -2.20 3.95 11.16
CA GLN A 53 -2.41 3.33 12.46
C GLN A 53 -1.79 1.93 12.60
N LEU A 54 -1.46 1.25 11.49
CA LEU A 54 -0.69 0.01 11.53
C LEU A 54 0.79 0.29 11.72
N ALA A 55 1.32 1.22 10.93
CA ALA A 55 2.71 1.64 10.99
C ALA A 55 2.88 3.06 10.45
N ASP A 56 3.83 3.80 11.00
CA ASP A 56 4.38 4.97 10.33
C ASP A 56 4.93 4.53 8.96
N SER A 57 4.65 5.27 7.89
CA SER A 57 5.10 4.91 6.54
C SER A 57 6.63 4.88 6.38
N ARG A 58 7.37 5.47 7.33
CA ARG A 58 8.83 5.33 7.44
C ARG A 58 9.25 3.99 8.03
N VAL A 59 8.37 3.27 8.71
CA VAL A 59 8.61 1.91 9.22
C VAL A 59 8.14 0.89 8.20
N ALA A 60 6.87 0.91 7.79
CA ALA A 60 6.31 -0.02 6.81
C ALA A 60 5.12 0.59 6.06
N ILE A 61 5.06 0.39 4.74
CA ILE A 61 3.99 0.90 3.88
C ILE A 61 3.03 -0.24 3.54
N TYR A 62 1.98 -0.40 4.36
CA TYR A 62 0.97 -1.45 4.18
C TYR A 62 0.21 -1.39 2.84
N GLY A 63 0.23 -0.24 2.16
CA GLY A 63 -0.24 -0.11 0.77
C GLY A 63 0.44 -1.09 -0.21
N ALA A 64 1.64 -1.60 0.09
CA ALA A 64 2.33 -2.63 -0.70
C ALA A 64 1.54 -3.94 -0.83
N LEU A 65 0.64 -4.22 0.11
CA LEU A 65 -0.20 -5.43 0.08
C LEU A 65 -1.32 -5.34 -0.94
N LEU A 66 -1.67 -4.14 -1.42
CA LEU A 66 -2.67 -4.01 -2.47
C LEU A 66 -2.17 -4.58 -3.78
N ALA A 67 -3.05 -5.26 -4.51
CA ALA A 67 -2.73 -5.86 -5.80
C ALA A 67 -3.86 -5.64 -6.80
N THR A 68 -3.51 -5.13 -7.99
CA THR A 68 -4.44 -5.15 -9.12
C THR A 68 -4.50 -6.55 -9.74
N LYS A 69 -5.63 -6.92 -10.33
CA LYS A 69 -5.80 -8.22 -10.99
C LYS A 69 -4.88 -8.41 -12.20
N ALA A 70 -4.52 -7.31 -12.87
CA ALA A 70 -3.72 -7.36 -14.10
C ALA A 70 -2.23 -7.59 -13.82
N THR A 71 -1.70 -6.99 -12.75
CA THR A 71 -0.25 -6.98 -12.48
C THR A 71 0.15 -7.69 -11.20
N GLY A 72 -0.75 -7.92 -10.25
CA GLY A 72 -0.38 -8.36 -8.90
C GLY A 72 0.33 -7.28 -8.06
N LEU A 73 0.47 -6.07 -8.60
CA LEU A 73 1.14 -4.93 -7.95
C LEU A 73 0.12 -3.86 -7.52
N PRO A 74 0.46 -3.02 -6.55
CA PRO A 74 -0.33 -1.83 -6.20
C PRO A 74 -0.34 -0.80 -7.34
N GLN A 75 -1.27 0.15 -7.23
CA GLN A 75 -1.39 1.32 -8.11
C GLN A 75 -0.36 2.41 -7.74
N ASN A 76 -0.31 3.46 -8.55
CA ASN A 76 0.75 4.49 -8.49
C ASN A 76 0.86 5.20 -7.13
N GLY A 77 -0.25 5.39 -6.40
CA GLY A 77 -0.20 6.03 -5.08
C GLY A 77 0.76 5.35 -4.09
N PHE A 78 0.91 4.02 -4.16
CA PHE A 78 1.93 3.32 -3.37
C PHE A 78 3.36 3.74 -3.75
N PHE A 79 3.65 3.84 -5.05
CA PHE A 79 4.97 4.19 -5.53
C PHE A 79 5.32 5.65 -5.25
N ASP A 80 4.33 6.54 -5.22
CA ASP A 80 4.50 7.93 -4.76
C ASP A 80 4.91 7.97 -3.29
N VAL A 81 4.21 7.21 -2.42
CA VAL A 81 4.56 7.11 -1.01
C VAL A 81 5.94 6.48 -0.83
N PHE A 82 6.26 5.41 -1.55
CA PHE A 82 7.60 4.78 -1.50
C PHE A 82 8.69 5.76 -1.92
N MET A 83 8.53 6.46 -3.05
CA MET A 83 9.50 7.46 -3.52
C MET A 83 9.75 8.56 -2.49
N ASN A 84 8.71 8.98 -1.77
CA ASN A 84 8.79 10.02 -0.73
C ASN A 84 9.41 9.51 0.58
N MET A 85 9.10 8.29 1.00
CA MET A 85 9.54 7.72 2.29
C MET A 85 10.87 6.95 2.21
N ARG A 86 11.28 6.54 1.00
CA ARG A 86 12.40 5.65 0.70
C ARG A 86 13.22 6.16 -0.48
N ASN A 87 13.44 7.48 -0.55
CA ASN A 87 14.01 8.11 -1.74
C ASN A 87 15.36 7.51 -2.18
N GLU A 88 16.24 7.20 -1.23
CA GLU A 88 17.54 6.57 -1.51
C GLU A 88 17.40 5.19 -2.16
N GLU A 89 16.51 4.34 -1.65
CA GLU A 89 16.24 3.02 -2.21
C GLU A 89 15.54 3.11 -3.56
N TYR A 90 14.62 4.06 -3.70
CA TYR A 90 13.98 4.35 -4.96
C TYR A 90 15.01 4.73 -6.03
N ILE A 91 15.95 5.63 -5.72
CA ILE A 91 17.05 6.02 -6.63
C ILE A 91 17.93 4.81 -6.94
N HIS A 92 18.23 3.97 -5.94
CA HIS A 92 19.03 2.77 -6.14
C HIS A 92 18.38 1.79 -7.13
N ILE A 93 17.09 1.50 -6.96
CA ILE A 93 16.35 0.57 -7.82
C ILE A 93 16.16 1.15 -9.24
N THR A 94 15.80 2.43 -9.33
CA THR A 94 15.55 3.11 -10.62
C THR A 94 16.80 3.60 -11.31
N ARG A 95 17.97 3.46 -10.68
CA ARG A 95 19.27 4.00 -11.12
C ARG A 95 19.25 5.52 -11.32
N GLY A 96 18.31 6.22 -10.69
CA GLY A 96 18.08 7.65 -10.86
C GLY A 96 17.50 8.07 -12.21
N GLU A 97 17.08 7.12 -13.06
CA GLU A 97 16.59 7.40 -14.41
C GLU A 97 15.09 7.77 -14.45
N VAL A 98 14.36 7.50 -13.36
CA VAL A 98 12.91 7.66 -13.30
C VAL A 98 12.51 8.71 -12.28
N SER A 99 12.07 9.88 -12.77
CA SER A 99 11.68 11.01 -11.91
C SER A 99 10.21 10.98 -11.44
N THR A 100 9.37 10.12 -12.02
CA THR A 100 7.95 10.00 -11.64
C THR A 100 7.55 8.54 -11.44
N SER A 101 6.70 8.30 -10.44
CA SER A 101 6.22 6.95 -10.09
C SER A 101 5.47 6.24 -11.22
N SER A 102 4.80 7.02 -12.09
CA SER A 102 4.07 6.53 -13.25
C SER A 102 4.96 5.98 -14.38
N ALA A 103 6.24 6.37 -14.41
CA ALA A 103 7.20 6.00 -15.44
C ALA A 103 8.10 4.83 -15.04
N ILE A 104 7.91 4.25 -13.84
CA ILE A 104 8.72 3.13 -13.36
C ILE A 104 8.45 1.89 -14.23
N PRO A 105 9.48 1.31 -14.87
CA PRO A 105 9.36 0.03 -15.59
C PRO A 105 8.81 -1.08 -14.70
N PHE A 106 8.10 -2.04 -15.30
CA PHE A 106 7.43 -3.11 -14.56
C PHE A 106 8.36 -3.89 -13.62
N GLU A 107 9.53 -4.31 -14.10
CA GLU A 107 10.51 -5.07 -13.31
C GLU A 107 10.99 -4.29 -12.06
N MET A 108 11.17 -2.97 -12.20
CA MET A 108 11.54 -2.10 -11.07
C MET A 108 10.38 -1.94 -10.09
N ARG A 109 9.13 -1.92 -10.57
CA ARG A 109 7.94 -1.92 -9.71
C ARG A 109 7.85 -3.20 -8.90
N GLU A 110 8.14 -4.35 -9.50
CA GLU A 110 8.19 -5.64 -8.79
C GLU A 110 9.23 -5.63 -7.67
N ALA A 111 10.44 -5.13 -7.96
CA ALA A 111 11.51 -5.03 -6.97
C ALA A 111 11.11 -4.12 -5.77
N ILE A 112 10.55 -2.94 -6.05
CA ILE A 112 10.06 -2.02 -5.01
C ILE A 112 8.99 -2.70 -4.14
N VAL A 113 8.02 -3.34 -4.79
CA VAL A 113 6.89 -3.97 -4.09
C VAL A 113 7.35 -5.17 -3.27
N ALA A 114 8.24 -6.00 -3.79
CA ALA A 114 8.80 -7.13 -3.06
C ALA A 114 9.52 -6.67 -1.78
N LEU A 115 10.39 -5.66 -1.90
CA LEU A 115 11.14 -5.12 -0.78
C LEU A 115 10.23 -4.56 0.32
N GLU A 116 9.19 -3.82 -0.07
CA GLU A 116 8.28 -3.23 0.92
C GLU A 116 7.30 -4.27 1.52
N ARG A 117 6.93 -5.31 0.76
CA ARG A 117 6.16 -6.44 1.30
C ARG A 117 6.95 -7.20 2.35
N GLU A 118 8.23 -7.47 2.12
CA GLU A 118 9.11 -8.10 3.12
C GLU A 118 9.14 -7.29 4.44
N ARG A 119 9.21 -5.96 4.36
CA ARG A 119 9.14 -5.09 5.55
C ARG A 119 7.80 -5.20 6.26
N VAL A 120 6.70 -5.17 5.51
CA VAL A 120 5.36 -5.30 6.08
C VAL A 120 5.18 -6.66 6.76
N TYR A 121 5.70 -7.74 6.17
CA TYR A 121 5.66 -9.09 6.76
C TYR A 121 6.50 -9.16 8.03
N ALA A 122 7.73 -8.63 8.01
CA ALA A 122 8.59 -8.57 9.19
C ALA A 122 7.99 -7.72 10.32
N HIS A 123 7.35 -6.59 9.99
CA HIS A 123 6.69 -5.71 10.95
C HIS A 123 5.47 -6.36 11.60
N CYS A 124 4.71 -7.19 10.87
CA CYS A 124 3.46 -7.74 11.42
C CYS A 124 3.68 -8.85 12.47
N ILE A 125 4.89 -9.41 12.53
CA ILE A 125 5.30 -10.46 13.48
C ILE A 125 6.17 -9.93 14.65
N SER A 126 6.59 -8.66 14.59
CA SER A 126 7.40 -8.00 15.63
C SER A 126 6.53 -7.40 16.73
#